data_AF-A0A3A8IP31-F1
#
_entry.id   AF-A0A3A8IP31-F1
#
_cell.length_a   1.000
_cell.length_b   1.000
_cell.length_c   1.000
_cell.angle_alpha   90.00
_cell.angle_beta   90.00
_cell.angle_gamma   90.00
#
_symmetry.space_group_name_H-M   'P 1'
#
loop_
_entity.id
_entity.type
_entity.pdbx_description
1 polymer ?
#
loop_
_entity_poly.entity_id
_entity_poly.type
_entity_poly.pdbx_seq_one_letter_code
_entity_poly.pdbx_strand_id
1 'polypeptide(L)'
;MNRLCLLGCVVLLAACRGKAPDEGAIRVSVKYGTFKPACVRVEAKDANGHQASTDILSSQFKNADKNEVLVAVRRKADWDATLDLTVSSYAEDDGDRCSGEAVERFTNAALTIVPKEYTRFDVELKAVDADGDGSPSGIEWAGISDCDETKSDVRTGAEEKCDTTIDYDCDGKFACEDSDCSAKMCTDGDLCNTGKRCIGVGASALCGGGTPKCTQSAGQCQPTVTCEAATGLCIDGSVQVGAVCDPGNPCMTDGRCTADKQCVGTLKTCTTPTSPDCQESTGTCNPTNGTCVYDPKPVTTSCEDGNACHEPGFCDGNGTCIGTDTPCPSVECKTAAGCTANNSCIYSRDPAQINLPCSLDGSGTPRVCSATGECVAFPYTPSNFDPNGIPGGELGELRTTGAVVFDTDAESWTPSNVGPDTSQLTLKTVVQGGGAPDILLIPVRTLALGGELRIVGSRPVILAVYGDATLNHDILASGSIVNDAPVPGAGGNQQCSSFQG
;
A
#
# COMPACT_ATOMS: atom_id res chain seq x y z
N MET A 1 -69.95 -20.30 -49.43
CA MET A 1 -69.21 -20.96 -48.33
C MET A 1 -68.19 -19.97 -47.81
N ASN A 2 -68.46 -19.34 -46.67
CA ASN A 2 -67.42 -18.84 -45.76
C ASN A 2 -67.86 -19.28 -44.37
N ARG A 3 -67.18 -20.32 -43.90
CA ARG A 3 -67.25 -20.81 -42.53
C ARG A 3 -66.60 -19.75 -41.65
N LEU A 4 -67.32 -19.21 -40.67
CA LEU A 4 -66.70 -18.65 -39.48
C LEU A 4 -67.51 -19.09 -38.25
N CYS A 5 -66.79 -19.42 -37.20
CA CYS A 5 -67.11 -20.37 -36.15
C CYS A 5 -68.39 -20.12 -35.34
N LEU A 6 -69.03 -21.24 -34.99
CA LEU A 6 -69.89 -21.39 -33.83
C LEU A 6 -69.06 -21.29 -32.54
N LEU A 7 -69.47 -20.43 -31.60
CA LEU A 7 -69.68 -20.76 -30.18
C LEU A 7 -70.42 -19.58 -29.51
N GLY A 8 -71.36 -19.91 -28.63
CA GLY A 8 -72.52 -19.08 -28.33
C GLY A 8 -72.26 -17.82 -27.49
N CYS A 9 -72.82 -16.71 -27.96
CA CYS A 9 -73.24 -15.55 -27.17
C CYS A 9 -74.19 -14.73 -28.07
N VAL A 10 -74.89 -13.75 -27.51
CA VAL A 10 -75.79 -12.81 -28.20
C VAL A 10 -75.22 -12.44 -29.59
N VAL A 11 -75.97 -12.65 -30.68
CA VAL A 11 -75.51 -12.27 -32.03
C VAL A 11 -75.60 -10.76 -32.14
N LEU A 12 -74.48 -10.07 -31.92
CA LEU A 12 -74.36 -8.62 -32.13
C LEU A 12 -74.06 -8.38 -33.60
N LEU A 13 -75.12 -8.36 -34.40
CA LEU A 13 -75.05 -7.83 -35.74
C LEU A 13 -74.83 -6.32 -35.61
N ALA A 14 -73.78 -5.81 -36.24
CA ALA A 14 -73.69 -4.40 -36.58
C ALA A 14 -75.06 -3.94 -37.10
N ALA A 15 -75.63 -2.91 -36.50
CA ALA A 15 -77.01 -2.48 -36.70
C ALA A 15 -77.32 -2.21 -38.19
N CYS A 16 -77.71 -3.25 -38.92
CA CYS A 16 -78.31 -3.10 -40.23
C CYS A 16 -79.76 -2.65 -40.03
N ARG A 17 -80.28 -1.86 -40.99
CA ARG A 17 -81.71 -1.54 -41.16
C ARG A 17 -82.53 -2.80 -41.51
N GLY A 18 -82.45 -3.83 -40.65
CA GLY A 18 -83.14 -5.10 -40.78
C GLY A 18 -84.44 -5.12 -39.97
N LYS A 19 -85.29 -6.10 -40.25
CA LYS A 19 -86.47 -6.40 -39.45
C LYS A 19 -86.03 -6.89 -38.07
N ALA A 20 -86.68 -6.41 -37.00
CA ALA A 20 -86.37 -6.83 -35.64
C ALA A 20 -86.56 -8.36 -35.47
N PRO A 21 -85.72 -9.03 -34.67
CA PRO A 21 -85.85 -10.46 -34.40
C PRO A 21 -87.19 -10.82 -33.74
N ASP A 22 -87.64 -12.06 -33.89
CA ASP A 22 -88.93 -12.50 -33.32
C ASP A 22 -88.99 -12.32 -31.80
N GLU A 23 -87.91 -12.61 -31.07
CA GLU A 23 -87.78 -12.41 -29.61
C GLU A 23 -87.52 -10.94 -29.19
N GLY A 24 -87.39 -10.03 -30.16
CA GLY A 24 -86.99 -8.63 -29.93
C GLY A 24 -85.48 -8.46 -29.72
N ALA A 25 -85.03 -7.21 -29.76
CA ALA A 25 -83.64 -6.84 -29.49
C ALA A 25 -83.55 -5.43 -28.90
N ILE A 26 -82.46 -5.14 -28.21
CA ILE A 26 -82.12 -3.78 -27.80
C ILE A 26 -81.13 -3.21 -28.80
N ARG A 27 -81.43 -2.03 -29.34
CA ARG A 27 -80.47 -1.24 -30.10
C ARG A 27 -79.75 -0.30 -29.13
N VAL A 28 -78.48 -0.57 -28.92
CA VAL A 28 -77.59 0.25 -28.09
C VAL A 28 -76.86 1.23 -29.00
N SER A 29 -76.98 2.52 -28.68
CA SER A 29 -76.31 3.63 -29.38
C SER A 29 -75.37 4.30 -28.40
N VAL A 30 -74.06 4.16 -28.60
CA VAL A 30 -73.05 4.76 -27.73
C VAL A 30 -72.39 5.91 -28.48
N LYS A 31 -72.62 7.14 -28.06
CA LYS A 31 -71.94 8.33 -28.61
C LYS A 31 -70.76 8.72 -27.73
N TYR A 32 -69.67 9.14 -28.35
CA TYR A 32 -68.48 9.62 -27.66
C TYR A 32 -68.08 11.02 -28.11
N GLY A 33 -67.41 11.74 -27.22
CA GLY A 33 -66.97 13.12 -27.44
C GLY A 33 -65.64 13.18 -28.20
N THR A 34 -64.68 13.91 -27.64
CA THR A 34 -63.32 13.99 -28.17
C THR A 34 -62.50 12.74 -27.81
N PHE A 35 -62.71 12.17 -26.61
CA PHE A 35 -62.17 10.85 -26.26
C PHE A 35 -62.80 9.76 -27.09
N LYS A 36 -61.97 9.09 -27.89
CA LYS A 36 -62.33 7.90 -28.66
C LYS A 36 -61.87 6.65 -27.89
N PRO A 37 -62.78 5.88 -27.27
CA PRO A 37 -62.40 4.67 -26.55
C PRO A 37 -61.69 3.67 -27.47
N ALA A 38 -60.64 3.02 -26.97
CA ALA A 38 -60.01 1.89 -27.65
C ALA A 38 -60.98 0.70 -27.74
N CYS A 39 -61.85 0.54 -26.75
CA CYS A 39 -62.85 -0.52 -26.72
C CYS A 39 -64.14 -0.11 -25.99
N VAL A 40 -65.28 -0.65 -26.43
CA VAL A 40 -66.57 -0.54 -25.75
C VAL A 40 -67.08 -1.94 -25.43
N ARG A 41 -67.38 -2.21 -24.16
CA ARG A 41 -68.03 -3.45 -23.70
C ARG A 41 -69.51 -3.22 -23.50
N VAL A 42 -70.34 -4.08 -24.07
CA VAL A 42 -71.78 -4.12 -23.80
C VAL A 42 -72.11 -5.44 -23.12
N GLU A 43 -72.61 -5.36 -21.90
CA GLU A 43 -73.01 -6.50 -21.08
C GLU A 43 -74.52 -6.50 -20.87
N ALA A 44 -75.14 -7.67 -20.95
CA ALA A 44 -76.55 -7.89 -20.67
C ALA A 44 -76.70 -9.01 -19.65
N LYS A 45 -77.59 -8.79 -18.68
CA LYS A 45 -77.92 -9.74 -17.61
C LYS A 45 -79.43 -9.83 -17.40
N ASP A 46 -79.94 -11.00 -17.04
CA ASP A 46 -81.34 -11.17 -16.61
C ASP A 46 -81.45 -11.53 -15.11
N ALA A 47 -82.69 -11.54 -14.60
CA ALA A 47 -82.95 -11.82 -13.19
C ALA A 47 -82.69 -13.29 -12.82
N ASN A 48 -82.71 -14.20 -13.80
CA ASN A 48 -82.42 -15.62 -13.64
C ASN A 48 -80.91 -15.94 -13.63
N GLY A 49 -80.06 -14.92 -13.76
CA GLY A 49 -78.60 -15.05 -13.69
C GLY A 49 -77.93 -15.36 -15.02
N HIS A 50 -78.64 -15.30 -16.15
CA HIS A 50 -78.00 -15.35 -17.46
C HIS A 50 -77.22 -14.05 -17.71
N GLN A 51 -75.99 -14.18 -18.24
CA GLN A 51 -75.12 -13.05 -18.55
C GLN A 51 -74.36 -13.29 -19.85
N ALA A 52 -74.17 -12.23 -20.63
CA ALA A 52 -73.41 -12.23 -21.86
C ALA A 52 -72.84 -10.83 -22.10
N SER A 53 -71.62 -10.77 -22.61
CA SER A 53 -70.97 -9.51 -22.97
C SER A 53 -70.36 -9.60 -24.36
N THR A 54 -70.07 -8.44 -24.93
CA THR A 54 -69.25 -8.30 -26.13
C THR A 54 -68.34 -7.12 -25.98
N ASP A 55 -67.18 -7.26 -26.60
CA ASP A 55 -66.23 -6.18 -26.78
C ASP A 55 -66.26 -5.74 -28.23
N ILE A 56 -66.30 -4.42 -28.43
CA ILE A 56 -66.20 -3.80 -29.75
C ILE A 56 -64.97 -2.93 -29.72
N LEU A 57 -63.96 -3.31 -30.49
CA LEU A 57 -62.72 -2.54 -30.61
C LEU A 57 -62.94 -1.28 -31.44
N SER A 58 -62.14 -0.25 -31.22
CA SER A 58 -62.17 1.02 -31.95
C SER A 58 -61.97 0.83 -33.46
N SER A 59 -61.19 -0.18 -33.85
CA SER A 59 -60.99 -0.62 -35.24
C SER A 59 -62.27 -1.18 -35.89
N GLN A 60 -63.25 -1.60 -35.09
CA GLN A 60 -64.54 -2.15 -35.52
C GLN A 60 -65.66 -1.10 -35.51
N PHE A 61 -65.40 0.15 -35.10
CA PHE A 61 -66.39 1.22 -35.04
C PHE A 61 -66.84 1.63 -36.45
N LYS A 62 -68.03 1.18 -36.85
CA LYS A 62 -68.57 1.40 -38.21
C LYS A 62 -69.05 2.83 -38.48
N ASN A 63 -69.39 3.61 -37.45
CA ASN A 63 -69.82 5.00 -37.55
C ASN A 63 -68.80 5.94 -36.86
N ALA A 64 -67.51 5.64 -36.96
CA ALA A 64 -66.45 6.44 -36.33
C ALA A 64 -66.50 7.92 -36.73
N ASP A 65 -66.88 8.24 -37.99
CA ASP A 65 -67.04 9.62 -38.49
C ASP A 65 -68.14 10.43 -37.77
N LYS A 66 -69.01 9.76 -37.02
CA LYS A 66 -70.10 10.37 -36.24
C LYS A 66 -69.90 10.23 -34.73
N ASN A 67 -68.73 9.72 -34.32
CA ASN A 67 -68.41 9.34 -32.96
C ASN A 67 -69.49 8.45 -32.31
N GLU A 68 -69.94 7.43 -33.04
CA GLU A 68 -71.03 6.55 -32.59
C GLU A 68 -70.70 5.07 -32.78
N VAL A 69 -70.98 4.26 -31.76
CA VAL A 69 -70.92 2.79 -31.80
C VAL A 69 -72.34 2.25 -31.72
N LEU A 70 -72.73 1.44 -32.72
CA LEU A 70 -74.07 0.85 -32.81
C LEU A 70 -74.01 -0.66 -32.64
N VAL A 71 -74.79 -1.14 -31.67
CA VAL A 71 -74.74 -2.53 -31.21
C VAL A 71 -76.16 -3.05 -31.01
N ALA A 72 -76.45 -4.28 -31.44
CA ALA A 72 -77.75 -4.90 -31.26
C ALA A 72 -77.67 -6.07 -30.26
N VAL A 73 -78.27 -5.92 -29.08
CA VAL A 73 -78.37 -6.98 -28.07
C VAL A 73 -79.63 -7.79 -28.34
N ARG A 74 -79.49 -8.96 -28.99
CA ARG A 74 -80.62 -9.86 -29.27
C ARG A 74 -80.95 -10.71 -28.05
N ARG A 75 -82.22 -10.69 -27.62
CA ARG A 75 -82.71 -11.60 -26.59
C ARG A 75 -82.78 -13.04 -27.10
N LYS A 76 -82.40 -14.01 -26.27
CA LYS A 76 -82.66 -15.43 -26.50
C LYS A 76 -83.99 -15.85 -25.85
N ALA A 77 -84.65 -16.86 -26.41
CA ALA A 77 -85.96 -17.29 -25.93
C ALA A 77 -85.96 -17.80 -24.47
N ASP A 78 -84.81 -18.28 -23.98
CA ASP A 78 -84.59 -18.77 -22.62
C ASP A 78 -84.20 -17.68 -21.59
N TRP A 79 -84.03 -16.43 -22.02
CA TRP A 79 -83.75 -15.28 -21.16
C TRP A 79 -85.04 -14.53 -20.82
N ASP A 80 -85.07 -13.69 -19.79
CA ASP A 80 -86.26 -12.91 -19.42
C ASP A 80 -86.68 -11.79 -20.41
N ALA A 81 -87.96 -11.41 -20.30
CA ALA A 81 -88.56 -10.09 -20.56
C ALA A 81 -87.62 -8.88 -20.60
N THR A 82 -86.80 -8.86 -19.57
CA THR A 82 -86.28 -7.66 -18.95
C THR A 82 -84.82 -7.90 -18.71
N LEU A 83 -83.98 -7.09 -19.34
CA LEU A 83 -82.53 -7.19 -19.22
C LEU A 83 -81.95 -5.95 -18.54
N ASP A 84 -80.98 -6.17 -17.67
CA ASP A 84 -80.08 -5.14 -17.20
C ASP A 84 -78.95 -4.99 -18.22
N LEU A 85 -78.74 -3.78 -18.72
CA LEU A 85 -77.65 -3.50 -19.67
C LEU A 85 -76.63 -2.58 -19.03
N THR A 86 -75.36 -2.92 -19.24
CA THR A 86 -74.22 -2.11 -18.85
C THR A 86 -73.33 -1.85 -20.07
N VAL A 87 -73.06 -0.57 -20.33
CA VAL A 87 -72.10 -0.12 -21.35
C VAL A 87 -70.89 0.42 -20.61
N SER A 88 -69.70 -0.06 -20.98
CA SER A 88 -68.42 0.42 -20.43
C SER A 88 -67.46 0.81 -21.55
N SER A 89 -66.77 1.93 -21.38
CA SER A 89 -65.67 2.38 -22.26
C SER A 89 -64.32 2.06 -21.63
N TYR A 90 -63.33 1.82 -22.49
CA TYR A 90 -61.96 1.49 -22.09
C TYR A 90 -60.96 2.26 -22.94
N ALA A 91 -59.88 2.74 -22.30
CA ALA A 91 -58.76 3.42 -22.96
C ALA A 91 -57.81 2.43 -23.67
N GLU A 92 -57.88 1.14 -23.31
CA GLU A 92 -57.01 0.09 -23.84
C GLU A 92 -57.80 -1.12 -24.35
N ASP A 93 -57.14 -1.90 -25.23
CA ASP A 93 -57.58 -3.23 -25.63
C ASP A 93 -56.42 -4.24 -25.61
N ASP A 94 -56.76 -5.50 -25.39
CA ASP A 94 -55.84 -6.64 -25.43
C ASP A 94 -56.22 -7.54 -26.60
N GLY A 95 -55.93 -7.07 -27.82
CA GLY A 95 -56.07 -7.84 -29.05
C GLY A 95 -57.50 -7.98 -29.55
N ASP A 96 -58.34 -8.77 -28.85
CA ASP A 96 -59.72 -9.05 -29.21
C ASP A 96 -60.76 -8.70 -28.12
N ARG A 97 -60.31 -8.08 -27.03
CA ARG A 97 -61.12 -7.75 -25.86
C ARG A 97 -60.73 -6.41 -25.25
N CYS A 98 -61.67 -5.77 -24.55
CA CYS A 98 -61.38 -4.57 -23.75
C CYS A 98 -60.49 -4.94 -22.56
N SER A 99 -59.48 -4.14 -22.28
CA SER A 99 -58.55 -4.32 -21.15
C SER A 99 -58.48 -3.07 -20.27
N GLY A 100 -57.87 -3.22 -19.09
CA GLY A 100 -57.71 -2.13 -18.13
C GLY A 100 -58.98 -1.80 -17.34
N GLU A 101 -58.92 -0.69 -16.62
CA GLU A 101 -60.05 -0.16 -15.88
C GLU A 101 -61.07 0.48 -16.82
N ALA A 102 -62.35 0.32 -16.49
CA ALA A 102 -63.41 0.98 -17.26
C ALA A 102 -63.34 2.49 -17.01
N VAL A 103 -63.20 3.28 -18.08
CA VAL A 103 -63.18 4.75 -18.03
C VAL A 103 -64.53 5.24 -17.56
N GLU A 104 -65.61 4.76 -18.17
CA GLU A 104 -66.97 5.09 -17.76
C GLU A 104 -67.86 3.84 -17.78
N ARG A 105 -68.89 3.82 -16.93
CA ARG A 105 -69.89 2.74 -16.88
C ARG A 105 -71.29 3.31 -16.76
N PHE A 106 -72.15 2.94 -17.71
CA PHE A 106 -73.56 3.33 -17.75
C PHE A 106 -74.42 2.08 -17.63
N THR A 107 -75.25 2.00 -16.59
CA THR A 107 -76.16 0.88 -16.36
C THR A 107 -77.60 1.34 -16.44
N ASN A 108 -78.42 0.62 -17.20
CA ASN A 108 -79.87 0.74 -17.17
C ASN A 108 -80.46 -0.57 -16.64
N ALA A 109 -81.07 -0.48 -15.46
CA ALA A 109 -81.74 -1.61 -14.84
C ALA A 109 -83.15 -1.75 -15.42
N ALA A 110 -83.48 -2.97 -15.86
CA ALA A 110 -84.80 -3.38 -16.34
C ALA A 110 -85.28 -2.79 -17.69
N LEU A 111 -84.50 -2.93 -18.77
CA LEU A 111 -84.98 -2.70 -20.13
C LEU A 111 -85.92 -3.81 -20.59
N THR A 112 -87.19 -3.48 -20.82
CA THR A 112 -88.19 -4.42 -21.35
C THR A 112 -88.03 -4.59 -22.85
N ILE A 113 -87.92 -5.85 -23.29
CA ILE A 113 -87.75 -6.21 -24.71
C ILE A 113 -89.09 -6.61 -25.28
N VAL A 114 -89.50 -5.90 -26.34
CA VAL A 114 -90.74 -6.18 -27.07
C VAL A 114 -90.45 -7.09 -28.26
N PRO A 115 -91.12 -8.26 -28.38
CA PRO A 115 -91.01 -9.14 -29.54
C PRO A 115 -91.24 -8.40 -30.87
N LYS A 116 -90.40 -8.67 -31.88
CA LYS A 116 -90.45 -8.03 -33.21
C LYS A 116 -90.25 -6.50 -33.20
N GLU A 117 -89.70 -5.93 -32.13
CA GLU A 117 -89.33 -4.52 -32.05
C GLU A 117 -87.87 -4.34 -31.58
N TYR A 118 -87.36 -3.11 -31.75
CA TYR A 118 -86.09 -2.67 -31.18
C TYR A 118 -86.34 -1.71 -30.02
N THR A 119 -86.09 -2.16 -28.79
CA THR A 119 -86.00 -1.28 -27.61
C THR A 119 -84.74 -0.42 -27.75
N ARG A 120 -84.79 0.88 -27.44
CA ARG A 120 -83.62 1.76 -27.56
C ARG A 120 -82.91 1.93 -26.22
N PHE A 121 -81.58 1.94 -26.26
CA PHE A 121 -80.75 2.37 -25.16
C PHE A 121 -79.63 3.27 -25.70
N ASP A 122 -79.75 4.57 -25.45
CA ASP A 122 -78.80 5.57 -25.92
C ASP A 122 -77.89 5.98 -24.76
N VAL A 123 -76.57 5.93 -24.97
CA VAL A 123 -75.52 6.28 -24.00
C VAL A 123 -74.63 7.36 -24.63
N GLU A 124 -74.27 8.36 -23.82
CA GLU A 124 -73.34 9.41 -24.21
C GLU A 124 -72.17 9.42 -23.23
N LEU A 125 -70.99 9.01 -23.71
CA LEU A 125 -69.74 9.03 -22.96
C LEU A 125 -69.29 10.48 -22.74
N LYS A 126 -68.71 10.75 -21.57
CA LYS A 126 -68.37 12.10 -21.10
C LYS A 126 -66.88 12.36 -21.03
N ALA A 127 -66.03 11.34 -21.12
CA ALA A 127 -64.59 11.50 -21.18
C ALA A 127 -64.15 12.45 -22.31
N VAL A 128 -63.09 13.21 -22.03
CA VAL A 128 -62.48 14.20 -22.93
C VAL A 128 -61.04 13.76 -23.25
N ASP A 129 -60.60 14.09 -24.46
CA ASP A 129 -59.23 13.96 -24.98
C ASP A 129 -59.05 15.08 -26.01
N ALA A 130 -58.64 16.25 -25.55
CA ALA A 130 -58.63 17.49 -26.32
C ALA A 130 -57.40 17.62 -27.21
N ASP A 131 -56.26 17.07 -26.80
CA ASP A 131 -55.02 17.06 -27.59
C ASP A 131 -54.86 15.80 -28.45
N GLY A 132 -55.70 14.78 -28.25
CA GLY A 132 -55.83 13.62 -29.11
C GLY A 132 -54.77 12.54 -28.84
N ASP A 133 -54.23 12.48 -27.62
CA ASP A 133 -53.20 11.51 -27.25
C ASP A 133 -53.73 10.15 -26.79
N GLY A 134 -55.06 10.04 -26.65
CA GLY A 134 -55.76 8.82 -26.28
C GLY A 134 -55.93 8.62 -24.78
N SER A 135 -55.56 9.59 -23.95
CA SER A 135 -55.76 9.55 -22.50
C SER A 135 -57.05 10.25 -22.11
N PRO A 136 -57.92 9.64 -21.28
CA PRO A 136 -59.18 10.25 -20.90
C PRO A 136 -59.03 11.24 -19.74
N SER A 137 -59.77 12.34 -19.79
CA SER A 137 -59.99 13.24 -18.65
C SER A 137 -61.46 13.67 -18.52
N GLY A 138 -61.73 14.63 -17.63
CA GLY A 138 -63.05 15.24 -17.44
C GLY A 138 -64.06 14.35 -16.69
N ILE A 139 -63.62 13.21 -16.19
CA ILE A 139 -64.43 12.20 -15.50
C ILE A 139 -63.67 11.66 -14.27
N GLU A 140 -64.42 11.17 -13.28
CA GLU A 140 -63.87 10.42 -12.14
C GLU A 140 -63.91 8.92 -12.46
N TRP A 141 -62.75 8.27 -12.43
CA TRP A 141 -62.60 6.84 -12.71
C TRP A 141 -61.45 6.24 -11.90
N ALA A 142 -61.26 4.92 -12.00
CA ALA A 142 -60.23 4.20 -11.23
C ALA A 142 -58.83 4.28 -11.85
N GLY A 143 -58.71 4.71 -13.12
CA GLY A 143 -57.43 4.96 -13.77
C GLY A 143 -56.89 6.36 -13.51
N ILE A 144 -55.78 6.68 -14.17
CA ILE A 144 -55.13 7.99 -14.10
C ILE A 144 -55.68 8.84 -15.23
N SER A 145 -56.26 9.99 -14.91
CA SER A 145 -56.71 10.94 -15.92
C SER A 145 -55.55 11.73 -16.50
N ASP A 146 -55.69 12.17 -17.75
CA ASP A 146 -54.78 13.18 -18.30
C ASP A 146 -54.81 14.45 -17.43
N CYS A 147 -53.60 14.93 -17.11
CA CYS A 147 -53.30 16.05 -16.26
C CYS A 147 -53.02 17.34 -17.04
N ASP A 148 -52.77 17.28 -18.36
CA ASP A 148 -52.57 18.45 -19.22
C ASP A 148 -53.03 18.23 -20.68
N GLU A 149 -54.33 18.40 -20.88
CA GLU A 149 -55.08 18.36 -22.17
C GLU A 149 -54.64 19.38 -23.24
N THR A 150 -53.52 20.07 -23.04
CA THR A 150 -52.90 20.96 -24.03
C THR A 150 -51.62 20.36 -24.63
N LYS A 151 -51.13 19.23 -24.12
CA LYS A 151 -49.85 18.62 -24.48
C LYS A 151 -49.98 17.11 -24.69
N SER A 152 -50.01 16.71 -25.96
CA SER A 152 -50.10 15.29 -26.34
C SER A 152 -48.92 14.40 -25.91
N ASP A 153 -47.85 14.98 -25.34
CA ASP A 153 -46.75 14.23 -24.75
C ASP A 153 -46.86 14.06 -23.22
N VAL A 154 -47.82 14.72 -22.58
CA VAL A 154 -48.19 14.59 -21.16
C VAL A 154 -49.44 13.72 -21.08
N ARG A 155 -49.27 12.46 -20.68
CA ARG A 155 -50.31 11.46 -20.78
C ARG A 155 -50.00 10.25 -19.92
N THR A 156 -51.03 9.49 -19.53
CA THR A 156 -50.83 8.34 -18.64
C THR A 156 -49.78 7.35 -19.17
N GLY A 157 -48.75 7.08 -18.36
CA GLY A 157 -47.68 6.14 -18.70
C GLY A 157 -46.69 6.64 -19.76
N ALA A 158 -46.61 7.96 -19.99
CA ALA A 158 -45.53 8.55 -20.77
C ALA A 158 -44.15 8.34 -20.12
N GLU A 159 -43.07 8.55 -20.88
CA GLU A 159 -41.73 8.56 -20.29
C GLU A 159 -41.45 9.92 -19.64
N GLU A 160 -41.13 9.91 -18.34
CA GLU A 160 -40.85 11.12 -17.57
C GLU A 160 -39.56 11.84 -18.01
N LYS A 161 -39.64 13.18 -18.14
CA LYS A 161 -38.49 14.06 -18.41
C LYS A 161 -38.01 14.76 -17.13
N CYS A 162 -36.98 14.16 -16.55
CA CYS A 162 -36.44 14.46 -15.22
C CYS A 162 -35.73 15.82 -15.04
N ASP A 163 -35.59 16.59 -16.11
CA ASP A 163 -34.98 17.93 -16.11
C ASP A 163 -36.00 19.06 -16.20
N THR A 164 -37.30 18.73 -16.18
CA THR A 164 -38.39 19.70 -16.22
C THR A 164 -39.29 19.61 -14.99
N THR A 165 -40.21 20.55 -14.84
CA THR A 165 -41.22 20.55 -13.76
C THR A 165 -42.60 20.10 -14.26
N ILE A 166 -42.65 19.39 -15.37
CA ILE A 166 -43.88 18.86 -15.96
C ILE A 166 -43.96 17.40 -15.55
N ASP A 167 -45.10 17.01 -14.97
CA ASP A 167 -45.48 15.61 -14.73
C ASP A 167 -45.95 15.04 -16.06
N TYR A 168 -45.13 14.24 -16.73
CA TYR A 168 -45.45 13.74 -18.07
C TYR A 168 -46.34 12.50 -18.03
N ASP A 169 -46.27 11.69 -16.99
CA ASP A 169 -47.01 10.42 -16.92
C ASP A 169 -48.29 10.51 -16.08
N CYS A 170 -48.55 11.70 -15.52
CA CYS A 170 -49.70 12.07 -14.69
C CYS A 170 -49.83 11.26 -13.40
N ASP A 171 -48.74 10.70 -12.87
CA ASP A 171 -48.74 9.98 -11.60
C ASP A 171 -48.74 10.91 -10.36
N GLY A 172 -48.63 12.22 -10.58
CA GLY A 172 -48.59 13.26 -9.55
C GLY A 172 -47.17 13.62 -9.08
N LYS A 173 -46.13 13.08 -9.71
CA LYS A 173 -44.72 13.40 -9.46
C LYS A 173 -44.07 13.91 -10.74
N PHE A 174 -42.96 14.61 -10.57
CA PHE A 174 -42.17 15.11 -11.68
C PHE A 174 -40.72 15.30 -11.22
N ALA A 175 -39.82 15.51 -12.19
CA ALA A 175 -38.40 15.72 -11.91
C ALA A 175 -37.83 14.61 -11.00
N CYS A 176 -36.95 14.94 -10.07
CA CYS A 176 -36.32 13.93 -9.20
C CYS A 176 -37.26 13.30 -8.16
N GLU A 177 -38.41 13.90 -7.87
CA GLU A 177 -39.40 13.30 -6.96
C GLU A 177 -40.01 12.03 -7.55
N ASP A 178 -40.08 11.97 -8.89
CA ASP A 178 -40.50 10.80 -9.63
C ASP A 178 -39.50 9.64 -9.49
N SER A 179 -40.02 8.46 -9.15
CA SER A 179 -39.25 7.22 -9.11
C SER A 179 -38.62 6.85 -10.45
N ASP A 180 -39.24 7.20 -11.56
CA ASP A 180 -38.76 6.91 -12.91
C ASP A 180 -37.55 7.78 -13.29
N CYS A 181 -37.27 8.79 -12.47
CA CYS A 181 -36.12 9.68 -12.58
C CYS A 181 -34.93 9.28 -11.71
N SER A 182 -35.01 8.16 -10.97
CA SER A 182 -33.91 7.71 -10.14
C SER A 182 -32.60 7.56 -10.92
N ALA A 183 -31.55 8.27 -10.48
CA ALA A 183 -30.23 8.36 -11.12
C ALA A 183 -30.19 8.90 -12.57
N LYS A 184 -31.31 9.36 -13.12
CA LYS A 184 -31.34 10.07 -14.41
C LYS A 184 -30.74 11.46 -14.28
N MET A 185 -30.36 12.04 -15.41
CA MET A 185 -29.83 13.41 -15.47
C MET A 185 -30.93 14.41 -15.14
N CYS A 186 -30.55 15.49 -14.47
CA CYS A 186 -31.47 16.53 -14.02
C CYS A 186 -30.77 17.88 -14.02
N THR A 187 -31.56 18.95 -13.89
CA THR A 187 -31.06 20.32 -13.75
C THR A 187 -31.80 21.04 -12.63
N ASP A 188 -31.08 21.74 -11.76
CA ASP A 188 -31.62 22.55 -10.64
C ASP A 188 -31.28 24.04 -10.75
N GLY A 189 -30.91 24.50 -11.95
CA GLY A 189 -30.47 25.88 -12.19
C GLY A 189 -29.04 26.18 -11.76
N ASP A 190 -28.28 25.20 -11.22
CA ASP A 190 -26.86 25.36 -10.96
C ASP A 190 -26.05 25.35 -12.26
N LEU A 191 -25.52 26.52 -12.61
CA LEU A 191 -24.72 26.70 -13.82
C LEU A 191 -23.23 26.36 -13.63
N CYS A 192 -22.81 26.03 -12.41
CA CYS A 192 -21.43 25.83 -12.00
C CYS A 192 -21.03 24.37 -11.81
N ASN A 193 -21.99 23.46 -11.80
CA ASN A 193 -21.74 22.03 -11.82
C ASN A 193 -22.38 21.38 -13.05
N THR A 194 -21.74 20.34 -13.56
CA THR A 194 -22.19 19.61 -14.76
C THR A 194 -22.41 18.14 -14.43
N GLY A 195 -23.30 17.48 -15.19
CA GLY A 195 -23.57 16.05 -15.02
C GLY A 195 -24.30 15.70 -13.73
N LYS A 196 -25.14 16.60 -13.21
CA LYS A 196 -26.01 16.33 -12.06
C LYS A 196 -27.01 15.22 -12.34
N ARG A 197 -27.40 14.53 -11.29
CA ARG A 197 -28.34 13.40 -11.34
C ARG A 197 -29.28 13.44 -10.15
N CYS A 198 -30.44 12.81 -10.29
CA CYS A 198 -31.36 12.66 -9.17
C CYS A 198 -30.76 11.74 -8.10
N ILE A 199 -30.74 12.23 -6.87
CA ILE A 199 -30.23 11.54 -5.68
C ILE A 199 -31.39 11.37 -4.70
N GLY A 200 -31.63 10.13 -4.28
CA GLY A 200 -32.76 9.77 -3.42
C GLY A 200 -33.97 9.29 -4.22
N VAL A 201 -35.10 9.14 -3.52
CA VAL A 201 -36.41 8.77 -4.08
C VAL A 201 -37.53 9.50 -3.35
N GLY A 202 -38.65 9.75 -4.04
CA GLY A 202 -39.84 10.44 -3.50
C GLY A 202 -39.59 11.91 -3.16
N ALA A 203 -40.44 12.50 -2.32
CA ALA A 203 -40.42 13.94 -1.97
C ALA A 203 -39.09 14.47 -1.37
N SER A 204 -38.18 13.57 -0.97
CA SER A 204 -36.84 13.93 -0.47
C SER A 204 -35.75 13.91 -1.55
N ALA A 205 -36.07 13.41 -2.74
CA ALA A 205 -35.14 13.34 -3.84
C ALA A 205 -34.83 14.74 -4.37
N LEU A 206 -33.56 14.94 -4.71
CA LEU A 206 -33.07 16.21 -5.20
C LEU A 206 -32.14 16.00 -6.39
N CYS A 207 -32.06 17.00 -7.24
CA CYS A 207 -31.05 17.04 -8.28
C CYS A 207 -29.71 17.48 -7.66
N GLY A 208 -28.73 16.58 -7.64
CA GLY A 208 -27.50 16.81 -6.91
C GLY A 208 -26.27 16.14 -7.50
N GLY A 209 -25.16 16.28 -6.79
CA GLY A 209 -23.85 15.81 -7.26
C GLY A 209 -23.32 16.66 -8.41
N GLY A 210 -22.77 15.99 -9.43
CA GLY A 210 -22.09 16.62 -10.55
C GLY A 210 -20.62 16.96 -10.26
N THR A 211 -19.94 17.43 -11.29
CA THR A 211 -18.54 17.89 -11.21
C THR A 211 -18.44 19.39 -11.47
N PRO A 212 -17.53 20.12 -10.80
CA PRO A 212 -17.31 21.53 -11.07
C PRO A 212 -17.05 21.78 -12.55
N LYS A 213 -17.79 22.74 -13.14
CA LYS A 213 -17.64 23.16 -14.53
C LYS A 213 -16.29 23.81 -14.78
N CYS A 214 -15.82 24.60 -13.82
CA CYS A 214 -14.57 25.33 -13.92
C CYS A 214 -13.41 24.50 -13.40
N THR A 215 -12.37 24.38 -14.22
CA THR A 215 -11.17 23.64 -13.89
C THR A 215 -10.10 24.58 -13.34
N GLN A 216 -9.57 24.26 -12.16
CA GLN A 216 -8.40 24.94 -11.64
C GLN A 216 -7.15 24.47 -12.39
N SER A 217 -6.40 25.41 -12.96
CA SER A 217 -5.09 25.13 -13.56
C SER A 217 -4.15 24.58 -12.50
N ALA A 218 -3.52 23.42 -12.77
CA ALA A 218 -2.48 22.87 -11.91
C ALA A 218 -1.21 23.73 -12.03
N GLY A 219 -0.64 24.12 -10.90
CA GLY A 219 0.59 24.90 -10.86
C GLY A 219 0.68 25.79 -9.64
N GLN A 220 1.90 26.19 -9.30
CA GLN A 220 2.13 27.18 -8.26
C GLN A 220 1.78 28.58 -8.79
N CYS A 221 1.36 29.46 -7.87
CA CYS A 221 1.07 30.87 -8.17
C CYS A 221 -0.01 31.09 -9.26
N GLN A 222 -0.90 30.12 -9.44
CA GLN A 222 -2.02 30.27 -10.36
C GLN A 222 -3.16 31.08 -9.70
N PRO A 223 -3.90 31.89 -10.48
CA PRO A 223 -5.11 32.52 -9.98
C PRO A 223 -6.12 31.44 -9.57
N THR A 224 -6.90 31.72 -8.53
CA THR A 224 -8.05 30.86 -8.19
C THR A 224 -9.12 31.05 -9.26
N VAL A 225 -9.62 29.97 -9.84
CA VAL A 225 -10.72 30.01 -10.81
C VAL A 225 -12.02 29.77 -10.05
N THR A 226 -12.93 30.74 -10.11
CA THR A 226 -14.25 30.64 -9.48
C THR A 226 -15.32 30.64 -10.56
N CYS A 227 -16.40 29.89 -10.33
CA CYS A 227 -17.58 29.95 -11.19
C CYS A 227 -18.55 31.01 -10.68
N GLU A 228 -18.99 31.92 -11.56
CA GLU A 228 -20.03 32.89 -11.24
C GLU A 228 -21.42 32.22 -11.29
N ALA A 229 -22.09 32.09 -10.15
CA ALA A 229 -23.34 31.32 -10.01
C ALA A 229 -24.47 31.78 -10.94
N ALA A 230 -24.56 33.08 -11.25
CA ALA A 230 -25.63 33.64 -12.07
C ALA A 230 -25.45 33.42 -13.58
N THR A 231 -24.20 33.29 -14.04
CA THR A 231 -23.87 33.23 -15.48
C THR A 231 -23.27 31.88 -15.88
N GLY A 232 -22.77 31.11 -14.90
CA GLY A 232 -21.99 29.90 -15.12
C GLY A 232 -20.62 30.16 -15.77
N LEU A 233 -20.14 31.41 -15.80
CA LEU A 233 -18.84 31.75 -16.39
C LEU A 233 -17.71 31.46 -15.41
N CYS A 234 -16.61 30.92 -15.92
CA CYS A 234 -15.38 30.73 -15.16
C CYS A 234 -14.57 32.02 -15.19
N ILE A 235 -14.33 32.59 -14.02
CA ILE A 235 -13.57 33.83 -13.84
C ILE A 235 -12.27 33.55 -13.11
N ASP A 236 -11.18 34.09 -13.64
CA ASP A 236 -9.89 34.12 -12.97
C ASP A 236 -9.95 35.16 -11.84
N GLY A 237 -9.75 34.72 -10.61
CA GLY A 237 -9.53 35.58 -9.45
C GLY A 237 -8.09 36.10 -9.38
N SER A 238 -7.71 36.59 -8.21
CA SER A 238 -6.33 37.01 -7.93
C SER A 238 -5.45 35.82 -7.54
N VAL A 239 -4.16 35.95 -7.84
CA VAL A 239 -3.13 35.09 -7.25
C VAL A 239 -3.05 35.39 -5.75
N GLN A 240 -2.90 34.36 -4.93
CA GLN A 240 -2.61 34.51 -3.50
C GLN A 240 -1.17 34.99 -3.32
N VAL A 241 -0.97 36.30 -3.32
CA VAL A 241 0.35 36.92 -3.13
C VAL A 241 0.92 36.49 -1.77
N GLY A 242 2.17 36.04 -1.75
CA GLY A 242 2.81 35.52 -0.55
C GLY A 242 2.51 34.04 -0.25
N ALA A 243 1.75 33.34 -1.09
CA ALA A 243 1.65 31.89 -1.00
C ALA A 243 3.02 31.24 -1.20
N VAL A 244 3.31 30.19 -0.43
CA VAL A 244 4.56 29.42 -0.55
C VAL A 244 4.62 28.74 -1.91
N CYS A 245 5.75 28.84 -2.58
CA CYS A 245 6.02 28.20 -3.85
C CYS A 245 7.49 27.79 -3.95
N ASP A 246 7.83 26.99 -4.95
CA ASP A 246 9.19 26.56 -5.24
C ASP A 246 9.72 27.39 -6.43
N PRO A 247 10.75 28.25 -6.23
CA PRO A 247 11.33 29.03 -7.32
C PRO A 247 12.01 28.18 -8.40
N GLY A 248 12.20 26.87 -8.17
CA GLY A 248 12.87 25.95 -9.09
C GLY A 248 14.39 26.14 -9.17
N ASN A 249 14.93 27.10 -8.41
CA ASN A 249 16.35 27.35 -8.25
C ASN A 249 16.76 27.02 -6.80
N PRO A 250 17.57 25.97 -6.55
CA PRO A 250 18.05 25.59 -5.22
C PRO A 250 18.84 26.68 -4.46
N CYS A 251 19.26 27.76 -5.13
CA CYS A 251 19.87 28.93 -4.51
C CYS A 251 18.87 30.01 -4.12
N MET A 252 17.58 29.80 -4.33
CA MET A 252 16.52 30.69 -3.86
C MET A 252 15.78 30.01 -2.71
N THR A 253 15.79 30.64 -1.54
CA THR A 253 15.01 30.21 -0.37
C THR A 253 13.72 31.01 -0.27
N ASP A 254 12.77 30.55 0.54
CA ASP A 254 11.55 31.31 0.86
C ASP A 254 10.74 31.75 -0.37
N GLY A 255 10.50 30.83 -1.31
CA GLY A 255 9.71 31.12 -2.50
C GLY A 255 8.30 31.62 -2.16
N ARG A 256 7.91 32.75 -2.76
CA ARG A 256 6.62 33.42 -2.59
C ARG A 256 6.04 33.83 -3.94
N CYS A 257 4.73 33.62 -4.07
CA CYS A 257 4.00 34.03 -5.27
C CYS A 257 3.86 35.56 -5.34
N THR A 258 4.11 36.14 -6.50
CA THR A 258 3.86 37.55 -6.82
C THR A 258 2.50 37.73 -7.51
N ALA A 259 2.05 38.99 -7.65
CA ALA A 259 0.83 39.31 -8.39
C ALA A 259 0.91 38.91 -9.88
N ASP A 260 2.13 38.86 -10.44
CA ASP A 260 2.39 38.53 -11.85
C ASP A 260 2.49 37.02 -12.12
N LYS A 261 1.95 36.18 -11.23
CA LYS A 261 1.97 34.70 -11.34
C LYS A 261 3.37 34.08 -11.31
N GLN A 262 4.36 34.76 -10.74
CA GLN A 262 5.73 34.26 -10.61
C GLN A 262 6.00 33.75 -9.20
N CYS A 263 6.81 32.68 -9.09
CA CYS A 263 7.41 32.29 -7.82
C CYS A 263 8.81 32.92 -7.71
N VAL A 264 8.99 33.81 -6.75
CA VAL A 264 10.28 34.46 -6.49
C VAL A 264 10.76 34.12 -5.08
N GLY A 265 12.07 33.94 -4.89
CA GLY A 265 12.67 33.65 -3.59
C GLY A 265 13.79 34.63 -3.23
N THR A 266 14.34 34.45 -2.04
CA THR A 266 15.50 35.19 -1.53
C THR A 266 16.77 34.44 -1.88
N LEU A 267 17.81 35.13 -2.35
CA LEU A 267 19.07 34.50 -2.72
C LEU A 267 19.77 33.91 -1.48
N LYS A 268 20.11 32.62 -1.53
CA LYS A 268 20.86 31.89 -0.52
C LYS A 268 22.26 32.50 -0.34
N THR A 269 22.58 32.84 0.90
CA THR A 269 23.91 33.34 1.27
C THR A 269 24.84 32.19 1.63
N CYS A 270 26.11 32.29 1.20
CA CYS A 270 27.13 31.29 1.43
C CYS A 270 28.25 31.87 2.29
N THR A 271 28.21 31.62 3.60
CA THR A 271 29.14 32.22 4.59
C THR A 271 29.83 31.20 5.50
N THR A 272 29.63 29.90 5.28
CA THR A 272 30.18 28.83 6.11
C THR A 272 30.99 27.84 5.25
N PRO A 273 32.25 28.16 4.91
CA PRO A 273 33.15 27.24 4.23
C PRO A 273 33.48 26.00 5.09
N THR A 274 33.84 24.89 4.44
CA THR A 274 34.22 23.64 5.14
C THR A 274 35.65 23.69 5.67
N SER A 275 36.52 24.47 5.05
CA SER A 275 37.87 24.76 5.54
C SER A 275 38.06 26.27 5.67
N PRO A 276 37.62 26.89 6.79
CA PRO A 276 37.69 28.34 6.97
C PRO A 276 39.12 28.91 6.90
N ASP A 277 40.11 28.09 7.23
CA ASP A 277 41.52 28.46 7.14
C ASP A 277 41.98 28.53 5.69
N CYS A 278 41.50 27.63 4.81
CA CYS A 278 41.94 27.50 3.41
C CYS A 278 40.94 27.93 2.35
N GLN A 279 39.74 28.37 2.72
CA GLN A 279 38.70 28.82 1.80
C GLN A 279 38.25 30.24 2.17
N GLU A 280 37.86 31.02 1.16
CA GLU A 280 37.32 32.36 1.38
C GLU A 280 36.05 32.35 2.25
N SER A 281 35.84 33.42 3.00
CA SER A 281 34.71 33.53 3.94
C SER A 281 33.34 33.69 3.25
N THR A 282 33.35 34.07 1.97
CA THR A 282 32.16 34.27 1.13
C THR A 282 32.24 33.38 -0.10
N GLY A 283 31.16 32.65 -0.36
CA GLY A 283 31.06 31.75 -1.50
C GLY A 283 29.91 32.13 -2.45
N THR A 284 29.83 31.41 -3.57
CA THR A 284 28.71 31.51 -4.52
C THR A 284 27.89 30.23 -4.46
N CYS A 285 26.56 30.35 -4.45
CA CYS A 285 25.68 29.20 -4.52
C CYS A 285 25.54 28.72 -5.98
N ASN A 286 25.72 27.43 -6.22
CA ASN A 286 25.54 26.83 -7.54
C ASN A 286 24.04 26.61 -7.83
N PRO A 287 23.46 27.27 -8.86
CA PRO A 287 22.02 27.27 -9.13
C PRO A 287 21.46 25.93 -9.62
N THR A 288 22.32 24.93 -9.85
CA THR A 288 21.88 23.59 -10.30
C THR A 288 21.66 22.63 -9.13
N ASN A 289 22.51 22.69 -8.11
CA ASN A 289 22.51 21.73 -7.00
C ASN A 289 22.39 22.38 -5.60
N GLY A 290 22.40 23.72 -5.51
CA GLY A 290 22.28 24.47 -4.27
C GLY A 290 23.50 24.44 -3.37
N THR A 291 24.63 23.89 -3.82
CA THR A 291 25.87 23.81 -3.03
C THR A 291 26.60 25.15 -3.05
N CYS A 292 27.06 25.60 -1.88
CA CYS A 292 27.95 26.75 -1.78
C CYS A 292 29.37 26.35 -2.19
N VAL A 293 29.98 27.12 -3.09
CA VAL A 293 31.36 26.96 -3.53
C VAL A 293 32.16 28.17 -3.05
N TYR A 294 33.33 27.91 -2.49
CA TYR A 294 34.23 28.91 -1.92
C TYR A 294 35.56 28.86 -2.65
N ASP A 295 36.10 30.03 -2.99
CA ASP A 295 37.41 30.10 -3.64
C ASP A 295 38.52 29.69 -2.66
N PRO A 296 39.54 28.97 -3.11
CA PRO A 296 40.65 28.55 -2.26
C PRO A 296 41.60 29.70 -1.95
N LYS A 297 42.12 29.73 -0.72
CA LYS A 297 43.20 30.62 -0.31
C LYS A 297 44.56 30.15 -0.85
N PRO A 298 45.58 31.04 -0.91
CA PRO A 298 46.89 30.70 -1.43
C PRO A 298 47.57 29.53 -0.71
N VAL A 299 48.44 28.80 -1.44
CA VAL A 299 49.19 27.64 -0.93
C VAL A 299 50.13 27.93 0.26
N THR A 300 50.31 29.20 0.60
CA THR A 300 51.19 29.66 1.69
C THR A 300 50.41 30.01 2.96
N THR A 301 49.08 29.90 2.95
CA THR A 301 48.26 30.17 4.13
C THR A 301 48.41 29.03 5.13
N SER A 302 48.84 29.36 6.35
CA SER A 302 48.94 28.39 7.45
C SER A 302 47.56 27.92 7.89
N CYS A 303 47.43 26.65 8.22
CA CYS A 303 46.17 26.03 8.60
C CYS A 303 46.37 24.84 9.54
N GLU A 304 45.30 24.43 10.22
CA GLU A 304 45.26 23.20 11.01
C GLU A 304 44.30 22.21 10.34
N ASP A 305 44.77 21.01 9.99
CA ASP A 305 43.92 20.00 9.31
C ASP A 305 43.07 19.17 10.28
N GLY A 306 43.20 19.46 11.59
CA GLY A 306 42.48 18.78 12.66
C GLY A 306 43.05 17.42 13.04
N ASN A 307 44.12 16.94 12.39
CA ASN A 307 44.82 15.74 12.82
C ASN A 307 45.85 16.08 13.90
N ALA A 308 45.63 15.58 15.11
CA ALA A 308 46.55 15.80 16.24
C ALA A 308 47.95 15.20 16.03
N CYS A 309 48.12 14.32 15.04
CA CYS A 309 49.41 13.75 14.65
C CYS A 309 50.14 14.47 13.53
N HIS A 310 49.57 15.55 13.02
CA HIS A 310 50.23 16.41 12.07
C HIS A 310 50.74 17.68 12.74
N GLU A 311 51.89 18.16 12.29
CA GLU A 311 52.29 19.55 12.54
C GLU A 311 51.42 20.50 11.70
N PRO A 312 51.20 21.75 12.15
CA PRO A 312 50.43 22.75 11.42
C PRO A 312 50.87 22.84 9.97
N GLY A 313 49.88 22.86 9.09
CA GLY A 313 50.05 22.70 7.67
C GLY A 313 49.97 24.00 6.88
N PHE A 314 49.96 23.82 5.56
CA PHE A 314 49.61 24.88 4.62
C PHE A 314 48.47 24.43 3.72
N CYS A 315 47.74 25.41 3.20
CA CYS A 315 46.70 25.14 2.23
C CYS A 315 47.29 24.58 0.93
N ASP A 316 46.57 23.72 0.24
CA ASP A 316 47.01 23.08 -1.01
C ASP A 316 46.68 23.88 -2.28
N GLY A 317 46.04 25.04 -2.14
CA GLY A 317 45.56 25.86 -3.26
C GLY A 317 44.26 25.37 -3.89
N ASN A 318 43.71 24.23 -3.43
CA ASN A 318 42.37 23.73 -3.76
C ASN A 318 41.40 23.87 -2.57
N GLY A 319 41.82 24.52 -1.49
CA GLY A 319 40.98 24.83 -0.34
C GLY A 319 41.00 23.74 0.74
N THR A 320 42.01 22.88 0.73
CA THR A 320 42.25 21.86 1.76
C THR A 320 43.49 22.21 2.57
N CYS A 321 43.46 21.94 3.87
CA CYS A 321 44.64 22.02 4.72
C CYS A 321 45.43 20.72 4.66
N ILE A 322 46.75 20.78 4.48
CA ILE A 322 47.65 19.62 4.51
C ILE A 322 48.67 19.82 5.62
N GLY A 323 48.52 19.07 6.72
CA GLY A 323 49.52 18.97 7.79
C GLY A 323 50.68 18.02 7.44
N THR A 324 51.73 18.04 8.27
CA THR A 324 52.92 17.19 8.10
C THR A 324 52.98 16.09 9.15
N ASP A 325 53.16 14.83 8.76
CA ASP A 325 53.22 13.67 9.67
C ASP A 325 54.30 13.78 10.76
N THR A 326 53.90 13.49 12.01
CA THR A 326 54.85 13.27 13.12
C THR A 326 55.58 11.93 12.97
N PRO A 327 56.93 11.90 12.95
CA PRO A 327 57.68 10.64 12.89
C PRO A 327 57.70 9.88 14.24
N CYS A 328 57.12 8.68 14.27
CA CYS A 328 57.10 7.78 15.45
C CYS A 328 57.81 6.44 15.17
N PRO A 329 59.14 6.33 15.37
CA PRO A 329 59.87 5.09 15.14
C PRO A 329 59.54 4.02 16.19
N SER A 330 59.55 2.73 15.82
CA SER A 330 59.35 1.62 16.78
C SER A 330 60.43 1.60 17.87
N VAL A 331 60.05 1.16 19.07
CA VAL A 331 60.94 1.02 20.23
C VAL A 331 61.09 -0.46 20.57
N GLU A 332 62.16 -0.87 21.25
CA GLU A 332 62.33 -2.28 21.64
C GLU A 332 61.11 -2.82 22.41
N CYS A 333 60.61 -3.99 22.00
CA CYS A 333 59.38 -4.65 22.48
C CYS A 333 58.07 -3.87 22.28
N LYS A 334 58.08 -2.69 21.62
CA LYS A 334 56.92 -1.79 21.48
C LYS A 334 56.79 -1.17 20.09
N THR A 335 55.56 -0.97 19.61
CA THR A 335 55.29 -0.29 18.34
C THR A 335 54.43 0.96 18.57
N ALA A 336 54.53 1.94 17.65
CA ALA A 336 53.76 3.17 17.73
C ALA A 336 52.26 2.86 17.61
N ALA A 337 51.49 3.26 18.62
CA ALA A 337 50.05 3.02 18.75
C ALA A 337 49.21 4.27 18.44
N GLY A 338 49.85 5.43 18.37
CA GLY A 338 49.23 6.72 18.12
C GLY A 338 50.20 7.83 18.51
N CYS A 339 49.71 9.06 18.51
CA CYS A 339 50.49 10.19 18.98
C CYS A 339 49.57 11.27 19.57
N THR A 340 50.17 12.22 20.27
CA THR A 340 49.54 13.44 20.74
C THR A 340 50.16 14.65 20.06
N ALA A 341 49.48 15.79 20.12
CA ALA A 341 50.03 17.08 19.69
C ALA A 341 51.44 17.32 20.26
N ASN A 342 52.28 18.03 19.49
CA ASN A 342 53.69 18.32 19.79
C ASN A 342 54.62 17.10 19.77
N ASN A 343 54.48 16.24 18.77
CA ASN A 343 55.44 15.19 18.44
C ASN A 343 55.66 14.14 19.54
N SER A 344 54.62 13.83 20.30
CA SER A 344 54.70 12.83 21.38
C SER A 344 54.00 11.54 20.98
N CYS A 345 54.78 10.51 20.69
CA CYS A 345 54.29 9.20 20.27
C CYS A 345 53.82 8.38 21.47
N ILE A 346 52.69 7.70 21.30
CA ILE A 346 52.15 6.73 22.26
C ILE A 346 52.56 5.35 21.75
N TYR A 347 53.20 4.55 22.60
CA TYR A 347 53.65 3.20 22.26
C TYR A 347 52.79 2.14 22.94
N SER A 348 52.58 1.02 22.25
CA SER A 348 51.95 -0.19 22.79
C SER A 348 52.86 -1.39 22.58
N ARG A 349 52.58 -2.51 23.27
CA ARG A 349 53.34 -3.76 23.06
C ARG A 349 53.36 -4.12 21.58
N ASP A 350 54.49 -4.60 21.09
CA ASP A 350 54.60 -5.13 19.72
C ASP A 350 54.34 -6.65 19.75
N PRO A 351 53.19 -7.14 19.24
CA PRO A 351 52.90 -8.58 19.21
C PRO A 351 53.91 -9.37 18.39
N ALA A 352 54.57 -8.76 17.41
CA ALA A 352 55.58 -9.42 16.59
C ALA A 352 56.89 -9.67 17.34
N GLN A 353 57.12 -8.98 18.46
CA GLN A 353 58.34 -9.10 19.25
C GLN A 353 58.19 -9.98 20.49
N ILE A 354 56.98 -10.41 20.87
CA ILE A 354 56.77 -11.23 22.07
C ILE A 354 57.64 -12.51 22.03
N ASN A 355 58.28 -12.81 23.16
CA ASN A 355 59.25 -13.89 23.36
C ASN A 355 60.53 -13.79 22.52
N LEU A 356 60.68 -12.80 21.63
CA LEU A 356 61.94 -12.59 20.94
C LEU A 356 63.00 -12.05 21.92
N PRO A 357 64.28 -12.39 21.70
CA PRO A 357 65.38 -11.79 22.43
C PRO A 357 65.34 -10.27 22.33
N CYS A 358 65.62 -9.60 23.44
CA CYS A 358 65.63 -8.14 23.51
C CYS A 358 66.83 -7.67 24.33
N SER A 359 67.21 -6.41 24.11
CA SER A 359 68.47 -5.78 24.47
C SER A 359 69.63 -6.53 23.82
N LEU A 360 70.36 -5.86 22.91
CA LEU A 360 71.54 -6.40 22.24
C LEU A 360 72.40 -7.19 23.24
N ASP A 361 72.83 -8.41 22.85
CA ASP A 361 73.50 -9.46 23.64
C ASP A 361 74.75 -9.04 24.46
N GLY A 362 75.08 -7.75 24.53
CA GLY A 362 76.18 -7.17 25.31
C GLY A 362 75.93 -7.00 26.81
N SER A 363 74.71 -7.23 27.33
CA SER A 363 74.45 -7.15 28.78
C SER A 363 74.91 -8.39 29.56
N GLY A 364 75.21 -9.49 28.85
CA GLY A 364 75.59 -10.77 29.48
C GLY A 364 74.46 -11.45 30.25
N THR A 365 73.21 -10.95 30.18
CA THR A 365 72.03 -11.56 30.81
C THR A 365 70.94 -11.75 29.76
N PRO A 366 70.46 -12.97 29.48
CA PRO A 366 69.39 -13.20 28.52
C PRO A 366 68.09 -12.54 28.94
N ARG A 367 67.43 -11.93 27.96
CA ARG A 367 66.14 -11.28 28.11
C ARG A 367 65.25 -11.57 26.92
N VAL A 368 63.95 -11.50 27.14
CA VAL A 368 62.94 -11.63 26.09
C VAL A 368 61.86 -10.58 26.28
N CYS A 369 61.20 -10.19 25.18
CA CYS A 369 60.06 -9.29 25.26
C CYS A 369 58.87 -10.01 25.90
N SER A 370 58.39 -9.50 27.02
CA SER A 370 57.22 -10.00 27.72
C SER A 370 55.92 -9.66 26.98
N ALA A 371 54.82 -10.31 27.37
CA ALA A 371 53.47 -9.94 26.94
C ALA A 371 53.06 -8.50 27.32
N THR A 372 53.76 -7.84 28.27
CA THR A 372 53.54 -6.42 28.62
C THR A 372 54.33 -5.45 27.74
N GLY A 373 55.16 -5.95 26.82
CA GLY A 373 56.03 -5.14 25.97
C GLY A 373 57.28 -4.63 26.71
N GLU A 374 57.72 -5.32 27.76
CA GLU A 374 58.94 -5.02 28.50
C GLU A 374 60.03 -6.05 28.19
N CYS A 375 61.28 -5.61 28.17
CA CYS A 375 62.42 -6.50 27.99
C CYS A 375 62.87 -7.09 29.34
N VAL A 376 62.42 -8.30 29.64
CA VAL A 376 62.56 -8.92 30.98
C VAL A 376 63.60 -10.03 31.00
N ALA A 377 64.33 -10.14 32.11
CA ALA A 377 65.27 -11.23 32.36
C ALA A 377 64.54 -12.43 33.00
N PHE A 378 65.26 -13.55 33.20
CA PHE A 378 64.72 -14.73 33.86
C PHE A 378 64.12 -14.40 35.24
N PRO A 379 62.91 -14.90 35.58
CA PRO A 379 62.10 -14.34 36.66
C PRO A 379 62.57 -14.62 38.10
N TYR A 380 63.52 -15.54 38.31
CA TYR A 380 64.04 -15.89 39.64
C TYR A 380 65.47 -16.44 39.55
N THR A 381 66.11 -16.74 40.69
CA THR A 381 67.47 -17.32 40.71
C THR A 381 67.42 -18.76 41.23
N PRO A 382 67.44 -19.78 40.35
CA PRO A 382 67.56 -21.19 40.71
C PRO A 382 68.84 -21.49 41.49
N SER A 383 68.80 -22.50 42.37
CA SER A 383 69.98 -22.96 43.12
C SER A 383 70.84 -23.96 42.35
N ASN A 384 70.30 -24.53 41.27
CA ASN A 384 70.87 -25.65 40.52
C ASN A 384 71.41 -25.28 39.13
N PHE A 385 71.16 -24.06 38.63
CA PHE A 385 71.81 -23.51 37.44
C PHE A 385 71.82 -21.97 37.48
N ASP A 386 72.74 -21.33 36.76
CA ASP A 386 72.78 -19.87 36.60
C ASP A 386 72.01 -19.44 35.34
N PRO A 387 70.84 -18.78 35.46
CA PRO A 387 70.07 -18.32 34.30
C PRO A 387 70.73 -17.15 33.57
N ASN A 388 71.69 -16.45 34.17
CA ASN A 388 72.43 -15.38 33.48
C ASN A 388 73.60 -15.94 32.67
N GLY A 389 74.07 -17.16 32.97
CA GLY A 389 75.15 -17.83 32.26
C GLY A 389 74.76 -18.45 30.92
N ILE A 390 73.49 -18.40 30.55
CA ILE A 390 72.98 -18.86 29.25
C ILE A 390 73.12 -17.70 28.25
N PRO A 391 73.63 -17.87 27.03
CA PRO A 391 73.57 -16.83 26.00
C PRO A 391 72.15 -16.64 25.43
N GLY A 392 71.78 -15.39 25.11
CA GLY A 392 70.46 -15.08 24.52
C GLY A 392 70.16 -15.83 23.21
N GLY A 393 71.19 -16.01 22.37
CA GLY A 393 71.09 -16.80 21.14
C GLY A 393 70.88 -18.31 21.34
N GLU A 394 71.02 -18.82 22.56
CA GLU A 394 70.76 -20.23 22.88
C GLU A 394 69.33 -20.47 23.39
N LEU A 395 68.53 -19.40 23.57
CA LEU A 395 67.13 -19.50 23.97
C LEU A 395 66.27 -20.02 22.80
N GLY A 396 66.06 -21.33 22.77
CA GLY A 396 65.28 -22.01 21.75
C GLY A 396 63.76 -21.91 21.94
N GLU A 397 63.02 -22.59 21.08
CA GLU A 397 61.58 -22.81 21.27
C GLU A 397 61.28 -24.29 21.43
N LEU A 398 60.63 -24.68 22.53
CA LEU A 398 60.09 -26.02 22.69
C LEU A 398 58.61 -26.01 22.34
N ARG A 399 58.33 -26.39 21.10
CA ARG A 399 56.98 -26.57 20.58
C ARG A 399 56.74 -28.02 20.21
N THR A 400 55.70 -28.62 20.76
CA THR A 400 55.24 -29.95 20.31
C THR A 400 53.92 -29.80 19.56
N THR A 401 53.65 -30.69 18.60
CA THR A 401 52.39 -30.69 17.83
C THR A 401 51.39 -31.76 18.29
N GLY A 402 51.75 -32.51 19.32
CA GLY A 402 51.00 -33.67 19.84
C GLY A 402 51.74 -34.32 21.01
N ALA A 403 51.26 -35.49 21.44
CA ALA A 403 51.89 -36.25 22.52
C ALA A 403 53.27 -36.78 22.10
N VAL A 404 54.29 -36.54 22.93
CA VAL A 404 55.68 -36.89 22.62
C VAL A 404 56.42 -37.40 23.86
N VAL A 405 57.30 -38.37 23.64
CA VAL A 405 58.23 -38.87 24.65
C VAL A 405 59.61 -38.26 24.42
N PHE A 406 60.15 -37.58 25.42
CA PHE A 406 61.56 -37.18 25.47
C PHE A 406 62.35 -38.20 26.28
N ASP A 407 63.27 -38.89 25.62
CA ASP A 407 64.21 -39.81 26.26
C ASP A 407 65.49 -39.06 26.61
N THR A 408 65.78 -38.95 27.91
CA THR A 408 66.90 -38.15 28.43
C THR A 408 68.25 -38.85 28.32
N ASP A 409 68.27 -40.17 28.13
CA ASP A 409 69.51 -40.92 27.91
C ASP A 409 69.90 -40.90 26.41
N ALA A 410 68.90 -40.97 25.53
CA ALA A 410 69.08 -40.89 24.08
C ALA A 410 69.04 -39.46 23.51
N GLU A 411 68.67 -38.47 24.32
CA GLU A 411 68.43 -37.07 23.92
C GLU A 411 67.54 -36.96 22.68
N SER A 412 66.49 -37.80 22.62
CA SER A 412 65.65 -37.98 21.44
C SER A 412 64.16 -37.83 21.74
N TRP A 413 63.41 -37.43 20.71
CA TRP A 413 61.98 -37.19 20.79
C TRP A 413 61.23 -38.23 19.95
N THR A 414 60.23 -38.89 20.54
CA THR A 414 59.43 -39.91 19.86
C THR A 414 57.94 -39.63 20.00
N PRO A 415 57.19 -39.48 18.89
CA PRO A 415 57.65 -39.46 17.50
C PRO A 415 58.48 -38.21 17.16
N SER A 416 59.50 -38.34 16.31
CA SER A 416 60.45 -37.26 16.01
C SER A 416 59.84 -36.06 15.28
N ASN A 417 58.72 -36.25 14.57
CA ASN A 417 57.99 -35.20 13.87
C ASN A 417 56.99 -34.44 14.76
N VAL A 418 56.81 -34.88 16.01
CA VAL A 418 55.90 -34.29 16.99
C VAL A 418 56.64 -33.47 18.04
N GLY A 419 57.92 -33.78 18.26
CA GLY A 419 58.82 -33.03 19.12
C GLY A 419 59.21 -31.65 18.55
N PRO A 420 59.98 -30.88 19.33
CA PRO A 420 60.48 -29.57 18.91
C PRO A 420 61.49 -29.67 17.76
N ASP A 421 61.69 -28.56 17.06
CA ASP A 421 62.81 -28.43 16.12
C ASP A 421 64.12 -28.47 16.91
N THR A 422 64.79 -29.63 16.87
CA THR A 422 66.04 -29.86 17.59
C THR A 422 67.20 -29.01 17.08
N SER A 423 67.09 -28.39 15.90
CA SER A 423 68.11 -27.45 15.40
C SER A 423 68.02 -26.08 16.07
N GLN A 424 66.87 -25.76 16.65
CA GLN A 424 66.59 -24.53 17.37
C GLN A 424 66.62 -24.73 18.89
N LEU A 425 66.90 -25.95 19.36
CA LEU A 425 66.88 -26.32 20.78
C LEU A 425 68.30 -26.63 21.27
N THR A 426 68.70 -25.97 22.35
CA THR A 426 69.99 -26.24 23.01
C THR A 426 69.76 -27.21 24.18
N LEU A 427 70.54 -28.29 24.25
CA LEU A 427 70.61 -29.18 25.42
C LEU A 427 71.93 -28.94 26.14
N LYS A 428 71.87 -28.44 27.38
CA LYS A 428 73.06 -28.22 28.22
C LYS A 428 73.12 -29.26 29.33
N THR A 429 74.32 -29.72 29.67
CA THR A 429 74.53 -30.66 30.77
C THR A 429 74.93 -29.90 32.03
N VAL A 430 74.21 -30.10 33.13
CA VAL A 430 74.56 -29.58 34.46
C VAL A 430 75.00 -30.75 35.34
N VAL A 431 76.27 -30.73 35.73
CA VAL A 431 76.91 -31.81 36.50
C VAL A 431 76.44 -31.80 37.96
N GLN A 432 76.05 -32.95 38.48
CA GLN A 432 75.63 -33.10 39.88
C GLN A 432 76.72 -33.70 40.78
N GLY A 433 76.72 -33.30 42.05
CA GLY A 433 77.62 -33.87 43.07
C GLY A 433 77.11 -35.19 43.64
N GLY A 434 77.99 -35.97 44.28
CA GLY A 434 77.59 -37.12 45.11
C GLY A 434 77.14 -38.38 44.36
N GLY A 435 77.48 -38.52 43.07
CA GLY A 435 77.13 -39.70 42.26
C GLY A 435 75.72 -39.68 41.67
N ALA A 436 75.01 -38.55 41.74
CA ALA A 436 73.74 -38.36 41.06
C ALA A 436 73.94 -38.20 39.53
N PRO A 437 72.98 -38.63 38.68
CA PRO A 437 73.05 -38.44 37.22
C PRO A 437 73.09 -36.96 36.83
N ASP A 438 73.76 -36.60 35.75
CA ASP A 438 73.77 -35.21 35.27
C ASP A 438 72.38 -34.75 34.82
N ILE A 439 72.08 -33.46 34.99
CA ILE A 439 70.81 -32.84 34.57
C ILE A 439 70.92 -32.36 33.13
N LEU A 440 69.85 -32.53 32.35
CA LEU A 440 69.63 -31.86 31.07
C LEU A 440 68.89 -30.53 31.28
N LEU A 441 69.57 -29.43 31.02
CA LEU A 441 69.02 -28.08 31.02
C LEU A 441 68.63 -27.67 29.60
N ILE A 442 67.37 -27.34 29.41
CA ILE A 442 66.79 -26.91 28.14
C ILE A 442 66.32 -25.45 28.27
N PRO A 443 67.14 -24.46 27.87
CA PRO A 443 66.74 -23.07 27.88
C PRO A 443 65.85 -22.73 26.69
N VAL A 444 64.69 -22.15 26.98
CA VAL A 444 63.70 -21.81 25.95
C VAL A 444 63.09 -20.44 26.19
N ARG A 445 62.81 -19.71 25.12
CA ARG A 445 61.99 -18.49 25.16
C ARG A 445 60.50 -18.78 25.02
N THR A 446 60.14 -19.98 24.57
CA THR A 446 58.74 -20.42 24.52
C THR A 446 58.65 -21.91 24.84
N LEU A 447 57.74 -22.24 25.75
CA LEU A 447 57.28 -23.61 26.02
C LEU A 447 55.81 -23.71 25.62
N ALA A 448 55.51 -24.44 24.55
CA ALA A 448 54.16 -24.66 24.07
C ALA A 448 53.95 -26.13 23.72
N LEU A 449 53.06 -26.79 24.45
CA LEU A 449 52.76 -28.20 24.23
C LEU A 449 51.51 -28.33 23.35
N GLY A 450 51.58 -29.18 22.32
CA GLY A 450 50.44 -29.60 21.50
C GLY A 450 49.82 -30.92 21.96
N GLY A 451 50.38 -31.53 23.01
CA GLY A 451 49.93 -32.75 23.65
C GLY A 451 50.81 -33.10 24.85
N GLU A 452 50.56 -34.24 25.49
CA GLU A 452 51.32 -34.71 26.66
C GLU A 452 52.82 -34.79 26.36
N LEU A 453 53.65 -34.19 27.23
CA LEU A 453 55.10 -34.35 27.19
C LEU A 453 55.51 -35.37 28.25
N ARG A 454 55.90 -36.57 27.81
CA ARG A 454 56.40 -37.61 28.71
C ARG A 454 57.93 -37.64 28.70
N ILE A 455 58.55 -37.52 29.86
CA ILE A 455 60.01 -37.54 30.02
C ILE A 455 60.41 -38.88 30.61
N VAL A 456 61.29 -39.62 29.94
CA VAL A 456 61.81 -40.93 30.37
C VAL A 456 63.33 -40.92 30.35
N GLY A 457 63.97 -41.89 31.01
CA GLY A 457 65.43 -42.00 31.08
C GLY A 457 65.99 -41.67 32.46
N SER A 458 67.30 -41.81 32.61
CA SER A 458 67.98 -41.72 33.91
C SER A 458 68.38 -40.31 34.33
N ARG A 459 68.43 -39.36 33.38
CA ARG A 459 68.89 -37.98 33.60
C ARG A 459 67.71 -37.04 33.91
N PRO A 460 67.75 -36.26 35.01
CA PRO A 460 66.73 -35.24 35.29
C PRO A 460 66.72 -34.13 34.24
N VAL A 461 65.58 -33.42 34.10
CA VAL A 461 65.42 -32.32 33.13
C VAL A 461 65.03 -31.03 33.84
N ILE A 462 65.63 -29.91 33.43
CA ILE A 462 65.19 -28.55 33.74
C ILE A 462 64.73 -27.89 32.45
N LEU A 463 63.47 -27.50 32.38
CA LEU A 463 62.95 -26.61 31.33
C LEU A 463 63.03 -25.17 31.83
N ALA A 464 64.06 -24.43 31.39
CA ALA A 464 64.27 -23.05 31.79
C ALA A 464 63.57 -22.10 30.81
N VAL A 465 62.35 -21.68 31.14
CA VAL A 465 61.53 -20.81 30.28
C VAL A 465 61.76 -19.34 30.61
N TYR A 466 62.36 -18.59 29.67
CA TYR A 466 62.65 -17.16 29.80
C TYR A 466 61.47 -16.28 29.39
N GLY A 467 60.65 -16.76 28.45
CA GLY A 467 59.44 -16.09 28.00
C GLY A 467 58.19 -16.81 28.48
N ASP A 468 57.22 -16.96 27.59
CA ASP A 468 55.93 -17.56 27.95
C ASP A 468 55.98 -19.09 28.01
N ALA A 469 55.38 -19.65 29.06
CA ALA A 469 55.05 -21.07 29.18
C ALA A 469 53.54 -21.27 29.09
N THR A 470 53.08 -21.92 28.03
CA THR A 470 51.67 -22.30 27.86
C THR A 470 51.49 -23.78 28.16
N LEU A 471 51.13 -24.09 29.41
CA LEU A 471 50.96 -25.46 29.91
C LEU A 471 49.49 -25.90 29.85
N ASN A 472 49.00 -26.18 28.64
CA ASN A 472 47.66 -26.71 28.42
C ASN A 472 47.60 -28.25 28.44
N HIS A 473 48.75 -28.91 28.61
CA HIS A 473 48.90 -30.35 28.62
C HIS A 473 49.86 -30.79 29.71
N ASP A 474 49.76 -32.04 30.12
CA ASP A 474 50.57 -32.61 31.21
C ASP A 474 52.03 -32.80 30.80
N ILE A 475 52.93 -32.55 31.76
CA ILE A 475 54.34 -32.94 31.68
C ILE A 475 54.56 -34.09 32.67
N LEU A 476 54.83 -35.28 32.15
CA LEU A 476 54.94 -36.51 32.96
C LEU A 476 56.40 -36.97 33.05
N ALA A 477 57.02 -36.81 34.22
CA ALA A 477 58.35 -37.35 34.49
C ALA A 477 58.25 -38.82 34.93
N SER A 478 58.57 -39.75 34.03
CA SER A 478 58.48 -41.22 34.19
C SER A 478 57.10 -41.78 34.56
N GLY A 479 56.08 -40.93 34.70
CA GLY A 479 54.67 -41.31 34.93
C GLY A 479 53.88 -41.54 33.63
N SER A 480 52.59 -41.83 33.79
CA SER A 480 51.62 -41.98 32.68
C SER A 480 50.22 -41.60 33.15
N ILE A 481 49.35 -41.11 32.27
CA ILE A 481 47.89 -41.03 32.55
C ILE A 481 47.22 -42.34 32.12
N VAL A 482 46.46 -42.97 33.03
CA VAL A 482 45.65 -44.16 32.73
C VAL A 482 44.22 -43.89 33.20
N ASN A 483 43.24 -43.90 32.28
CA ASN A 483 41.83 -43.56 32.56
C ASN A 483 41.68 -42.21 33.29
N ASP A 484 42.31 -41.16 32.78
CA ASP A 484 42.30 -39.79 33.34
C ASP A 484 42.88 -39.64 34.76
N ALA A 485 43.60 -40.66 35.26
CA ALA A 485 44.30 -40.61 36.55
C ALA A 485 45.83 -40.68 36.36
N PRO A 486 46.61 -39.82 37.04
CA PRO A 486 48.06 -39.88 36.99
C PRO A 486 48.58 -41.12 37.74
N VAL A 487 49.37 -41.92 37.04
CA VAL A 487 50.10 -43.08 37.58
C VAL A 487 51.57 -42.67 37.74
N PRO A 488 52.08 -42.60 38.99
CA PRO A 488 53.48 -42.25 39.23
C PRO A 488 54.44 -43.28 38.63
N GLY A 489 55.56 -42.79 38.09
CA GLY A 489 56.70 -43.62 37.69
C GLY A 489 57.51 -44.13 38.87
N ALA A 490 58.56 -44.92 38.59
CA ALA A 490 59.52 -45.32 39.62
C ALA A 490 60.12 -44.07 40.29
N GLY A 491 59.95 -43.94 41.62
CA GLY A 491 60.38 -42.77 42.40
C GLY A 491 59.32 -41.68 42.62
N GLY A 492 58.13 -41.78 42.01
CA GLY A 492 57.05 -40.78 42.07
C GLY A 492 56.25 -40.71 43.39
N ASN A 493 56.81 -41.17 44.51
CA ASN A 493 56.14 -41.17 45.82
C ASN A 493 56.42 -39.91 46.66
N GLN A 494 57.00 -38.86 46.06
CA GLN A 494 57.21 -37.58 46.74
C GLN A 494 56.10 -36.61 46.36
N GLN A 495 55.31 -36.19 47.35
CA GLN A 495 54.46 -35.01 47.20
C GLN A 495 55.35 -33.78 47.23
N CYS A 496 55.31 -32.96 46.19
CA CYS A 496 55.83 -31.60 46.27
C CYS A 496 55.05 -30.87 47.38
N SER A 497 55.75 -30.21 48.30
CA SER A 497 55.11 -29.28 49.23
C SER A 497 54.34 -28.22 48.44
N SER A 498 53.25 -27.71 49.02
CA SER A 498 52.47 -26.61 48.46
C SER A 498 53.37 -25.50 47.92
N PHE A 499 53.13 -25.14 46.67
CA PHE A 499 53.79 -24.09 45.91
C PHE A 499 54.01 -22.83 46.76
N GLN A 500 55.24 -22.30 46.81
CA GLN A 500 55.47 -20.87 47.06
C GLN A 500 55.79 -20.25 45.71
N GLY A 501 54.74 -19.75 45.07
CA GLY A 501 54.79 -18.90 43.88
C GLY A 501 53.65 -17.92 43.99
#